data_AF-A0A7X7QHL7-F1
#
_entry.id   AF-A0A7X7QHL7-F1
#
_cell.length_a   1.000
_cell.length_b   1.000
_cell.length_c   1.000
_cell.angle_alpha   90.00
_cell.angle_beta   90.00
_cell.angle_gamma   90.00
#
_symmetry.space_group_name_H-M   'P 1'
#
loop_
_entity.id
_entity.type
_entity.pdbx_description
1 polymer ?
#
loop_
_entity_poly.entity_id
_entity_poly.type
_entity_poly.pdbx_seq_one_letter_code
_entity_poly.pdbx_strand_id
1 'polypeptide(L)' 'LVDLLQGMGWKNMSPVVRYGRGANPEDFRAKPDDGVPRKSTGNVSDLYQKRTPPQQRAPSGSMYHRF' A
#
# COMPACT_ATOMS: atom_id res chain seq x y z
N LEU A 1 -2.47 26.04 -22.76
CA LEU A 1 -1.86 24.72 -22.48
C LEU A 1 -2.90 23.61 -22.40
N VAL A 2 -3.97 23.79 -21.61
CA VAL A 2 -5.05 22.80 -21.49
C VAL A 2 -5.71 22.47 -22.84
N ASP A 3 -5.99 23.48 -23.66
CA ASP A 3 -6.64 23.28 -24.97
C ASP A 3 -5.76 22.53 -25.97
N LEU A 4 -4.44 22.75 -25.92
CA LEU A 4 -3.47 22.01 -26.74
C LEU A 4 -3.44 20.53 -26.36
N LEU A 5 -3.41 20.24 -25.05
CA LEU A 5 -3.41 18.87 -24.55
C LEU A 5 -4.70 18.15 -24.94
N GLN A 6 -5.85 18.82 -24.85
CA GLN A 6 -7.13 18.26 -25.32
C GLN A 6 -7.12 17.99 -26.83
N GLY A 7 -6.60 18.90 -27.66
CA GLY A 7 -6.48 18.72 -29.11
C GLY A 7 -5.57 17.56 -29.52
N MET A 8 -4.57 17.22 -28.70
CA MET A 8 -3.71 16.05 -28.88
C MET A 8 -4.34 14.72 -28.41
N GLY A 9 -5.55 14.77 -27.84
CA GLY A 9 -6.21 13.60 -27.28
C GLY A 9 -5.66 13.20 -25.91
N TRP A 10 -4.92 14.07 -25.24
CA TRP A 10 -4.47 13.84 -23.87
C TRP A 10 -5.68 13.76 -22.93
N LYS A 11 -5.74 12.69 -22.13
CA LYS A 11 -6.76 12.48 -21.12
C LYS A 11 -6.06 12.26 -19.79
N ASN A 12 -6.46 13.02 -18.77
CA ASN A 12 -5.97 12.82 -17.41
C ASN A 12 -6.62 11.55 -16.84
N MET A 13 -5.95 10.41 -16.99
CA MET A 13 -6.41 9.12 -16.49
C MET A 13 -5.35 8.49 -15.61
N SER A 14 -5.78 7.89 -14.50
CA SER A 14 -4.95 7.10 -13.61
C SER A 14 -5.32 5.62 -13.77
N PRO A 15 -4.71 4.88 -14.72
CA PRO A 15 -5.07 3.49 -14.95
C PRO A 15 -4.75 2.65 -13.71
N VAL A 16 -5.78 2.00 -13.16
CA VAL A 16 -5.62 1.04 -12.07
C VAL A 16 -5.39 -0.33 -12.69
N VAL A 17 -4.15 -0.81 -12.66
CA VAL A 17 -3.82 -2.17 -13.09
C VAL A 17 -4.26 -3.14 -11.98
N ARG A 18 -5.19 -4.03 -12.29
CA ARG A 18 -5.65 -5.09 -11.38
C ARG A 18 -5.18 -6.44 -11.90
N TYR A 19 -4.97 -7.38 -10.99
CA TYR A 19 -4.77 -8.77 -11.34
C TYR A 19 -6.01 -9.33 -12.06
N GLY A 20 -5.81 -10.09 -13.13
CA GLY A 20 -6.88 -10.82 -13.80
C GLY A 20 -7.50 -11.88 -12.89
N ARG A 21 -8.71 -12.37 -13.21
CA ARG A 21 -9.48 -13.29 -12.35
C ARG A 21 -8.76 -14.61 -12.00
N GLY A 22 -7.73 -15.00 -12.74
CA GLY A 22 -6.90 -16.18 -12.48
C GLY A 22 -5.43 -15.87 -12.20
N ALA A 23 -5.07 -14.60 -12.03
CA ALA A 23 -3.70 -14.23 -11.72
C ALA A 23 -3.43 -14.47 -10.23
N ASN A 24 -2.36 -15.20 -9.92
CA ASN A 24 -1.88 -15.37 -8.56
C ASN A 24 -0.97 -14.19 -8.19
N PRO A 25 -1.29 -13.37 -7.18
CA PRO A 25 -0.45 -12.24 -6.77
C PRO A 25 0.98 -12.64 -6.39
N GLU A 26 1.19 -13.88 -5.95
CA GLU A 26 2.50 -14.42 -5.56
C GLU A 26 3.47 -14.51 -6.74
N ASP A 27 2.98 -14.68 -7.97
CA ASP A 27 3.81 -14.78 -9.17
C ASP A 27 4.48 -13.45 -9.53
N PHE A 28 3.96 -12.33 -9.01
CA PHE A 28 4.48 -10.98 -9.23
C PHE A 28 5.49 -10.55 -8.16
N ARG A 29 5.75 -11.39 -7.15
CA ARG A 29 6.80 -11.11 -6.17
C ARG A 29 8.17 -11.38 -6.80
N ALA A 30 9.13 -10.50 -6.49
CA ALA A 30 10.52 -10.72 -6.85
C ALA A 30 10.99 -12.06 -6.27
N LYS A 31 11.37 -12.99 -7.16
CA LYS A 31 11.99 -14.25 -6.77
C LYS A 31 13.42 -13.95 -6.32
N PRO A 32 13.91 -14.57 -5.24
CA PRO A 32 15.33 -14.49 -4.93
C PRO A 32 16.13 -15.11 -6.07
N ASP A 33 17.35 -14.61 -6.29
CA ASP A 33 18.28 -15.23 -7.23
C ASP A 33 18.50 -16.71 -6.84
N ASP A 34 18.51 -17.61 -7.84
CA ASP A 34 18.68 -19.04 -7.61
C ASP A 34 19.98 -19.31 -6.83
N GLY A 35 19.85 -19.97 -5.68
CA GLY A 35 20.99 -20.40 -4.88
C GLY A 35 21.57 -19.37 -3.90
N VAL A 36 21.00 -18.17 -3.77
CA VAL A 36 21.45 -17.20 -2.74
C VAL A 36 20.56 -17.30 -1.51
N PRO A 37 21.07 -17.78 -0.36
CA PRO A 37 20.30 -17.77 0.88
C PRO A 37 19.93 -16.33 1.23
N ARG A 38 18.67 -16.08 1.56
CA ARG A 38 18.22 -14.81 2.14
C ARG A 38 18.93 -14.58 3.47
N LYS A 39 20.14 -14.04 3.44
CA LYS A 39 20.86 -13.59 4.64
C LYS A 39 20.43 -12.15 4.92
N SER A 40 19.49 -11.97 5.84
CA SER A 40 19.47 -10.73 6.61
C SER A 40 20.75 -10.72 7.44
N THR A 41 21.55 -9.66 7.36
CA THR A 41 22.87 -9.58 8.02
C THR A 41 22.81 -9.60 9.55
N GLY A 42 21.63 -9.72 10.15
CA GLY A 42 21.46 -9.92 11.59
C GLY A 42 21.72 -8.65 12.38
N ASN A 43 20.90 -8.48 13.43
CA ASN A 43 20.80 -7.32 14.32
C ASN A 43 20.36 -6.03 13.63
N VAL A 44 19.05 -5.78 13.70
CA VAL A 44 18.54 -4.41 13.58
C VAL A 44 19.19 -3.60 14.70
N SER A 45 19.66 -2.39 14.41
CA SER A 45 20.26 -1.53 15.42
C SER A 45 19.28 -1.27 16.56
N ASP A 46 19.80 -0.98 17.76
CA ASP A 46 19.01 -0.66 18.96
C ASP A 46 18.08 0.57 18.75
N LEU A 47 18.30 1.34 17.67
CA LEU A 47 17.44 2.44 17.25
C LEU A 47 16.08 1.97 16.71
N TYR A 48 15.97 0.73 16.26
CA TYR A 48 14.72 0.20 15.72
C TYR A 48 13.76 -0.19 16.83
N GLN A 49 12.82 0.71 17.12
CA GLN A 49 11.72 0.44 18.03
C GLN A 49 10.48 -0.01 17.26
N LYS A 50 9.96 -1.20 17.59
CA LYS A 50 8.65 -1.65 17.11
C LYS A 50 7.59 -0.65 17.60
N ARG A 51 7.03 0.15 16.69
CA ARG A 51 5.94 1.07 17.02
C ARG A 51 4.67 0.26 17.31
N THR A 52 4.14 0.39 18.52
CA THR A 52 2.78 -0.04 18.83
C THR A 52 1.84 1.03 18.29
N PRO A 53 0.98 0.74 17.29
CA PRO A 53 0.02 1.72 16.82
C PRO A 53 -0.89 2.12 18.00
N PRO A 54 -1.29 3.39 18.12
CA PRO A 54 -2.25 3.78 19.15
C PRO A 54 -3.50 2.93 18.96
N GLN A 55 -3.93 2.23 20.02
CA GLN A 55 -5.23 1.58 20.03
C GLN A 55 -6.26 2.68 19.80
N GLN A 56 -6.92 2.65 18.64
CA GLN A 56 -8.10 3.47 18.42
C GLN A 56 -9.08 3.09 19.53
N ARG A 57 -9.31 4.00 20.48
CA ARG A 57 -10.42 3.86 21.43
C ARG A 57 -11.67 3.71 20.57
N ALA A 58 -12.31 2.56 20.65
CA ALA A 58 -13.62 2.35 20.03
C ALA A 58 -14.52 3.53 20.47
N PRO A 59 -15.28 4.16 19.56
CA PRO A 59 -16.19 5.21 19.95
C PRO A 59 -17.23 4.58 20.88
N SER A 60 -17.23 5.01 22.14
CA SER A 60 -18.31 4.72 23.08
C SER A 60 -19.57 5.37 22.53
N GLY A 61 -20.39 4.61 21.82
CA GLY A 61 -21.76 5.00 21.55
C GLY A 61 -22.54 5.00 22.86
N SER A 62 -22.94 6.18 23.34
CA SER A 62 -24.11 6.35 24.21
C SER A 62 -24.41 7.84 24.40
N MET A 63 -25.64 8.22 24.01
CA MET A 63 -26.50 9.33 24.49
C MET A 63 -25.85 10.73 24.55
N TYR A 64 -26.40 11.80 23.98
CA TYR A 64 -27.71 12.43 24.24
C TYR A 64 -27.98 13.42 23.10
N HIS A 65 -29.22 13.57 22.63
CA HIS A 65 -29.77 14.86 22.18
C HIS A 65 -31.28 14.87 22.50
N ARG A 66 -31.64 15.61 23.55
CA ARG A 66 -32.98 16.15 23.80
C ARG A 66 -32.78 17.65 23.94
N PHE A 67 -33.44 18.45 23.12
CA PHE A 67 -34.21 19.64 23.47
C PHE A 67 -35.20 19.89 22.33
#